data_AF-A0A1L9VA57-F1
#
_entry.id   AF-A0A1L9VA57-F1
#
_cell.length_a   1.000
_cell.length_b   1.000
_cell.length_c   1.000
_cell.angle_alpha   90.00
_cell.angle_beta   90.00
_cell.angle_gamma   90.00
#
_symmetry.space_group_name_H-M   'P 1'
#
loop_
_entity.id
_entity.type
_entity.pdbx_description
1 polymer ?
#
loop_
_entity_poly.entity_id
_entity_poly.type
_entity_poly.pdbx_seq_one_letter_code
_entity_poly.pdbx_strand_id
1 'polypeptide(L)'
;MEAPKKAHDGLYGLFSKWPIALDLAGSNLPCRLEGEIADLVVLGEIPKEISGTFYRVMVDPFVPPDERNVPIDGDGNISAFRFHEGRVGMKMRYIETERYKLERKAGRALFGLYRNPFTHHPCVRAAVDSTANTNSSLRIGPGHLGHRRPGSVAQYGWANGEHRVYSWKNCMPIHTASAWEIDGRIYAESSRVHDNAFPFSPPEDGRMPSPKTKADFVRWEFDLSRPTGTIISDPVVILDLPSEFPRIDERFLTTKHEWVFLNVFIPENSDGSKNIFQGLNGLAMHSNYTGETRYFYAGDKALCQEPIFVPRSEAEADGWVMMLIERKAENRCDIAIIDTRNFEKPVAIVQLPFHVKAQIHGNWVPGSVLNKKKKKALSGSMKGLMLAVKAH
;
A
#
# COMPACT_ATOMS: atom_id res chain seq x y z
N MET A 1 -3.61 -17.56 -23.94
CA MET A 1 -2.63 -17.30 -22.87
C MET A 1 -1.26 -17.69 -23.39
N GLU A 2 -0.40 -16.73 -23.72
CA GLU A 2 1.03 -17.04 -23.90
C GLU A 2 1.59 -17.55 -22.56
N ALA A 3 2.32 -18.65 -22.58
CA ALA A 3 3.00 -19.19 -21.39
C ALA A 3 4.00 -18.16 -20.83
N PRO A 4 4.23 -18.11 -19.51
CA PRO A 4 5.24 -17.23 -18.94
C PRO A 4 6.62 -17.58 -19.52
N LYS A 5 7.21 -16.62 -20.24
CA LYS A 5 8.56 -16.74 -20.80
C LYS A 5 9.53 -16.76 -19.62
N LYS A 6 10.35 -17.81 -19.47
CA LYS A 6 11.44 -17.79 -18.49
C LYS A 6 12.31 -16.57 -18.73
N ALA A 7 12.81 -15.95 -17.67
CA ALA A 7 13.77 -14.86 -17.81
C ALA A 7 14.98 -15.37 -18.62
N HIS A 8 15.35 -14.65 -19.68
CA HIS A 8 16.56 -14.92 -20.47
C HIS A 8 17.46 -13.69 -20.42
N ASP A 9 18.77 -13.91 -20.49
CA ASP A 9 19.75 -12.83 -20.41
C ASP A 9 19.93 -12.06 -21.74
N GLY A 10 19.39 -12.58 -22.85
CA GLY A 10 19.40 -11.98 -24.19
C GLY A 10 20.75 -11.95 -24.89
N LEU A 11 21.84 -11.80 -24.13
CA LEU A 11 23.21 -11.64 -24.64
C LEU A 11 23.94 -12.97 -24.81
N TYR A 12 23.82 -13.88 -23.85
CA TYR A 12 24.51 -15.17 -23.81
C TYR A 12 23.58 -16.37 -24.03
N GLY A 13 22.26 -16.14 -24.19
CA GLY A 13 21.28 -17.21 -24.47
C GLY A 13 21.01 -18.13 -23.27
N LEU A 14 21.32 -17.69 -22.06
CA LEU A 14 21.08 -18.38 -20.80
C LEU A 14 19.63 -18.16 -20.34
N PHE A 15 19.03 -19.23 -19.82
CA PHE A 15 17.68 -19.21 -19.26
C PHE A 15 17.72 -19.36 -17.75
N SER A 16 16.92 -18.55 -17.07
CA SER A 16 16.72 -18.67 -15.64
C SER A 16 15.85 -19.88 -15.32
N LYS A 17 16.18 -20.56 -14.22
CA LYS A 17 15.25 -21.51 -13.57
C LYS A 17 14.07 -20.81 -12.89
N TRP A 18 14.19 -19.49 -12.68
CA TRP A 18 13.12 -18.68 -12.11
C TRP A 18 12.15 -18.26 -13.20
N PRO A 19 10.84 -18.45 -13.01
CA PRO A 19 9.86 -17.84 -13.87
C PRO A 19 9.87 -16.32 -13.69
N ILE A 20 9.28 -15.61 -14.65
CA ILE A 20 8.97 -14.19 -14.50
C ILE A 20 7.97 -14.04 -13.35
N ALA A 21 8.32 -13.25 -12.34
CA ALA A 21 7.48 -13.01 -11.16
C ALA A 21 7.08 -11.53 -11.14
N LEU A 22 6.02 -11.19 -11.88
CA LEU A 22 5.51 -9.82 -11.95
C LEU A 22 5.02 -9.34 -10.57
N ASP A 23 5.12 -8.03 -10.29
CA ASP A 23 4.27 -7.35 -9.30
C ASP A 23 3.12 -6.60 -9.98
N LEU A 24 2.31 -5.89 -9.18
CA LEU A 24 1.19 -5.09 -9.67
C LEU A 24 1.62 -3.96 -10.62
N ALA A 25 2.83 -3.42 -10.44
CA ALA A 25 3.40 -2.35 -11.26
C ALA A 25 4.07 -2.87 -12.55
N GLY A 26 4.27 -4.19 -12.66
CA GLY A 26 4.83 -4.88 -13.82
C GLY A 26 6.33 -5.18 -13.73
N SER A 27 6.97 -5.01 -12.57
CA SER A 27 8.38 -5.42 -12.38
C SER A 27 8.50 -6.94 -12.27
N ASN A 28 9.48 -7.54 -12.94
CA ASN A 28 9.53 -8.99 -13.22
C ASN A 28 10.57 -9.81 -12.43
N LEU A 29 11.58 -9.17 -11.82
CA LEU A 29 12.66 -9.88 -11.13
C LEU A 29 12.48 -9.82 -9.61
N PRO A 30 12.55 -10.97 -8.91
CA PRO A 30 12.63 -11.00 -7.46
C PRO A 30 13.86 -10.23 -6.95
N CYS A 31 13.68 -9.45 -5.88
CA CYS A 31 14.77 -8.69 -5.26
C CYS A 31 15.59 -9.59 -4.34
N ARG A 32 14.91 -10.32 -3.45
CA ARG A 32 15.44 -11.29 -2.49
C ARG A 32 16.55 -10.75 -1.60
N LEU A 33 16.56 -9.43 -1.39
CA LEU A 33 17.57 -8.74 -0.60
C LEU A 33 17.18 -8.72 0.88
N GLU A 34 18.12 -9.15 1.72
CA GLU A 34 18.15 -8.85 3.14
C GLU A 34 19.46 -8.10 3.44
N GLY A 35 19.38 -6.91 4.00
CA GLY A 35 20.56 -6.08 4.20
C GLY A 35 20.28 -4.78 4.91
N GLU A 36 21.30 -3.97 5.06
CA GLU A 36 21.21 -2.61 5.58
C GLU A 36 22.16 -1.70 4.83
N ILE A 37 21.75 -0.45 4.67
CA ILE A 37 22.57 0.63 4.12
C ILE A 37 22.48 1.79 5.10
N ALA A 38 23.64 2.23 5.59
CA ALA A 38 23.73 3.45 6.37
C ALA A 38 23.80 4.65 5.42
N ASP A 39 23.09 5.73 5.78
CA ASP A 39 23.21 7.05 5.17
C ASP A 39 23.13 7.04 3.63
N LEU A 40 21.91 6.82 3.12
CA LEU A 40 21.65 6.83 1.68
C LEU A 40 21.97 8.20 1.06
N VAL A 41 22.28 8.19 -0.25
CA VAL A 41 22.53 9.41 -1.01
C VAL A 41 21.25 10.26 -1.08
N VAL A 42 21.36 11.53 -0.72
CA VAL A 42 20.27 12.51 -0.73
C VAL A 42 20.60 13.64 -1.70
N LEU A 43 19.66 13.96 -2.58
CA LEU A 43 19.62 15.19 -3.35
C LEU A 43 18.63 16.15 -2.70
N GLY A 44 19.00 17.42 -2.51
CA GLY A 44 18.23 18.36 -1.70
C GLY A 44 18.51 18.19 -0.20
N GLU A 45 17.58 18.58 0.65
CA GLU A 45 17.74 18.53 2.11
C GLU A 45 16.52 17.88 2.77
N ILE A 46 16.74 16.81 3.53
CA ILE A 46 15.70 16.20 4.35
C ILE A 46 15.45 17.11 5.55
N PRO A 47 14.23 17.62 5.75
CA PRO A 47 13.89 18.43 6.93
C PRO A 47 14.14 17.66 8.23
N LYS A 48 14.76 18.30 9.22
CA LYS A 48 15.19 17.65 10.48
C LYS A 48 14.01 17.19 11.32
N GLU A 49 12.84 17.79 11.11
CA GLU A 49 11.57 17.44 11.72
C GLU A 49 11.05 16.07 11.26
N ILE A 50 11.46 15.59 10.08
CA ILE A 50 11.20 14.21 9.64
C ILE A 50 12.10 13.27 10.43
N SER A 51 11.58 12.84 11.58
CA SER A 51 12.28 11.93 12.49
C SER A 51 11.37 10.76 12.85
N GLY A 52 11.70 9.57 12.33
CA GLY A 52 10.88 8.37 12.46
C GLY A 52 11.30 7.27 11.49
N THR A 53 10.43 6.30 11.28
CA THR A 53 10.68 5.22 10.34
C THR A 53 9.50 5.03 9.41
N PHE A 54 9.75 5.04 8.10
CA PHE A 54 8.81 4.60 7.09
C PHE A 54 8.99 3.10 6.84
N TYR A 55 7.93 2.32 7.06
CA TYR A 55 7.89 0.88 6.79
C TYR A 55 7.03 0.62 5.56
N ARG A 56 7.47 -0.28 4.69
CA ARG A 56 6.68 -0.76 3.55
C ARG A 56 6.95 -2.22 3.27
N VAL A 57 5.97 -2.93 2.71
CA VAL A 57 6.11 -4.35 2.35
C VAL A 57 5.90 -4.56 0.85
N MET A 58 6.68 -5.47 0.27
CA MET A 58 6.50 -5.93 -1.11
C MET A 58 6.31 -7.43 -1.14
N VAL A 59 5.76 -7.87 -2.27
CA VAL A 59 5.65 -9.27 -2.64
C VAL A 59 6.95 -9.72 -3.32
N ASP A 60 7.73 -10.56 -2.66
CA ASP A 60 9.04 -10.98 -3.14
C ASP A 60 9.30 -12.47 -2.89
N PRO A 61 8.92 -13.36 -3.84
CA PRO A 61 9.07 -14.81 -3.66
C PRO A 61 10.48 -15.23 -3.25
N PHE A 62 10.61 -15.93 -2.11
CA PHE A 62 11.90 -16.39 -1.60
C PHE A 62 12.42 -17.61 -2.36
N VAL A 63 11.51 -18.43 -2.91
CA VAL A 63 11.77 -19.60 -3.76
C VAL A 63 11.08 -19.42 -5.12
N PRO A 64 11.50 -20.13 -6.18
CA PRO A 64 10.84 -20.05 -7.48
C PRO A 64 9.33 -20.33 -7.32
N PRO A 65 8.44 -19.36 -7.66
CA PRO A 65 7.00 -19.56 -7.53
C PRO A 65 6.48 -20.48 -8.64
N ASP A 66 5.27 -21.01 -8.47
CA ASP A 66 4.55 -21.67 -9.57
C ASP A 66 4.25 -20.65 -10.68
N GLU A 67 4.45 -21.02 -11.94
CA GLU A 67 4.22 -20.15 -13.11
C GLU A 67 2.76 -19.68 -13.25
N ARG A 68 1.82 -20.38 -12.62
CA ARG A 68 0.39 -20.04 -12.62
C ARG A 68 0.01 -19.11 -11.46
N ASN A 69 0.96 -18.76 -10.59
CA ASN A 69 0.66 -17.88 -9.46
C ASN A 69 0.42 -16.44 -9.92
N VAL A 70 -0.44 -15.78 -9.16
CA VAL A 70 -0.77 -14.38 -9.36
C VAL A 70 0.38 -13.48 -8.85
N PRO A 71 0.53 -12.25 -9.38
CA PRO A 71 1.58 -11.30 -8.98
C PRO A 71 1.64 -10.96 -7.48
N ILE A 72 0.55 -11.23 -6.75
CA ILE A 72 0.44 -10.96 -5.31
C ILE A 72 0.79 -12.17 -4.42
N ASP A 73 1.12 -13.33 -5.00
CA ASP A 73 1.62 -14.48 -4.25
C ASP A 73 3.15 -14.47 -4.18
N GLY A 74 3.67 -14.28 -2.98
CA GLY A 74 5.10 -14.24 -2.70
C GLY A 74 5.36 -13.75 -1.29
N ASP A 75 6.50 -14.14 -0.72
CA ASP A 75 6.83 -13.82 0.67
C ASP A 75 6.92 -12.31 0.91
N GLY A 76 6.46 -11.88 2.09
CA GLY A 76 6.55 -10.49 2.50
C GLY A 76 7.99 -10.09 2.80
N ASN A 77 8.50 -9.13 2.05
CA ASN A 77 9.79 -8.48 2.32
C ASN A 77 9.55 -7.03 2.78
N ILE A 78 9.93 -6.75 4.03
CA ILE A 78 9.74 -5.44 4.66
C ILE A 78 10.99 -4.58 4.47
N SER A 79 10.79 -3.34 4.04
CA SER A 79 11.81 -2.29 4.03
C SER A 79 11.49 -1.26 5.11
N ALA A 80 12.50 -0.85 5.86
CA ALA A 80 12.43 0.18 6.88
C ALA A 80 13.42 1.30 6.55
N PHE A 81 12.91 2.51 6.32
CA PHE A 81 13.70 3.72 6.09
C PHE A 81 13.65 4.59 7.33
N ARG A 82 14.76 4.67 8.05
CA ARG A 82 14.84 5.39 9.32
C ARG A 82 15.44 6.77 9.09
N PHE A 83 14.62 7.79 9.29
CA PHE A 83 14.97 9.19 9.18
C PHE A 83 15.34 9.75 10.55
N HIS A 84 16.48 10.43 10.64
CA HIS A 84 16.87 11.20 11.81
C HIS A 84 17.88 12.28 11.41
N GLU A 85 17.72 13.49 11.95
CA GLU A 85 18.67 14.61 11.76
C GLU A 85 19.07 14.87 10.29
N GLY A 86 18.09 14.80 9.39
CA GLY A 86 18.31 15.05 7.96
C GLY A 86 19.01 13.91 7.21
N ARG A 87 19.16 12.74 7.83
CA ARG A 87 19.76 11.53 7.23
C ARG A 87 18.76 10.39 7.19
N VAL A 88 19.02 9.42 6.33
CA VAL A 88 18.18 8.23 6.20
C VAL A 88 19.01 6.97 5.99
N GLY A 89 18.80 5.99 6.86
CA GLY A 89 19.31 4.62 6.69
C GLY A 89 18.19 3.67 6.26
N MET A 90 18.56 2.54 5.67
CA MET A 90 17.63 1.54 5.18
C MET A 90 17.96 0.16 5.73
N LYS A 91 16.93 -0.63 6.01
CA LYS A 91 17.03 -2.06 6.34
C LYS A 91 15.94 -2.86 5.66
N MET A 92 16.30 -4.00 5.07
CA MET A 92 15.34 -4.94 4.45
C MET A 92 15.44 -6.32 5.09
N ARG A 93 14.30 -6.94 5.39
CA ARG A 93 14.24 -8.31 5.90
C ARG A 93 13.01 -9.03 5.36
N TYR A 94 13.09 -10.35 5.27
CA TYR A 94 11.90 -11.16 5.10
C TYR A 94 11.10 -11.21 6.41
N ILE A 95 9.78 -11.20 6.29
CA ILE A 95 8.91 -11.48 7.42
C ILE A 95 8.92 -12.99 7.64
N GLU A 96 9.38 -13.44 8.81
CA GLU A 96 9.54 -14.86 9.07
C GLU A 96 8.19 -15.58 9.37
N THR A 97 7.31 -15.66 8.38
CA THR A 97 6.07 -16.43 8.45
C THR A 97 6.36 -17.94 8.54
N GLU A 98 5.35 -18.73 8.93
CA GLU A 98 5.48 -20.19 8.94
C GLU A 98 5.79 -20.72 7.53
N ARG A 99 5.08 -20.21 6.51
CA ARG A 99 5.37 -20.47 5.09
C ARG A 99 6.83 -20.21 4.74
N TYR A 100 7.32 -18.99 4.99
CA TYR A 100 8.68 -18.60 4.69
C TYR A 100 9.72 -19.51 5.37
N LYS A 101 9.53 -19.80 6.66
CA LYS A 101 10.46 -20.66 7.44
C LYS A 101 10.54 -22.07 6.87
N LEU A 102 9.39 -22.66 6.52
CA LEU A 102 9.32 -24.01 5.98
C LEU A 102 9.94 -24.09 4.58
N GLU A 103 9.62 -23.16 3.68
CA GLU A 103 10.18 -23.11 2.33
C GLU A 103 11.66 -22.78 2.32
N ARG A 104 12.11 -21.87 3.21
CA ARG A 104 13.53 -21.57 3.42
C ARG A 104 14.31 -22.78 3.91
N LYS A 105 13.75 -23.55 4.84
CA LYS A 105 14.36 -24.80 5.33
C LYS A 105 14.42 -25.87 4.24
N ALA A 106 13.38 -25.98 3.41
CA ALA A 106 13.30 -26.97 2.34
C ALA A 106 14.09 -26.58 1.08
N GLY A 107 14.41 -25.29 0.90
CA GLY A 107 15.08 -24.78 -0.30
C GLY A 107 14.23 -24.82 -1.57
N ARG A 108 12.90 -25.00 -1.44
CA ARG A 108 11.94 -25.12 -2.54
C ARG A 108 10.53 -24.72 -2.09
N ALA A 109 9.66 -24.44 -3.04
CA ALA A 109 8.24 -24.22 -2.77
C ALA A 109 7.59 -25.48 -2.17
N LEU A 110 6.78 -25.24 -1.13
CA LEU A 110 5.94 -26.22 -0.46
C LEU A 110 4.46 -25.77 -0.51
N PHE A 111 4.22 -24.48 -0.58
CA PHE A 111 2.90 -23.89 -0.76
C PHE A 111 2.64 -23.68 -2.25
N GLY A 112 1.38 -23.83 -2.64
CA GLY A 112 0.97 -23.94 -4.04
C GLY A 112 0.38 -22.65 -4.58
N LEU A 113 -0.77 -22.77 -5.25
CA LEU A 113 -1.47 -21.66 -5.86
C LEU A 113 -2.13 -20.74 -4.83
N TYR A 114 -2.17 -19.44 -5.14
CA TYR A 114 -2.77 -18.41 -4.30
C TYR A 114 -4.17 -18.78 -3.80
N ARG A 115 -4.34 -18.73 -2.46
CA ARG A 115 -5.59 -19.08 -1.74
C ARG A 115 -6.14 -20.47 -2.09
N ASN A 116 -5.28 -21.42 -2.49
CA ASN A 116 -5.68 -22.77 -2.85
C ASN A 116 -4.89 -23.85 -2.08
N PRO A 117 -5.34 -24.21 -0.86
CA PRO A 117 -4.63 -25.16 0.00
C PRO A 117 -4.54 -26.59 -0.58
N PHE A 118 -5.39 -26.94 -1.55
CA PHE A 118 -5.36 -28.26 -2.19
C PHE A 118 -4.14 -28.47 -3.09
N THR A 119 -3.46 -27.39 -3.45
CA THR A 119 -2.25 -27.43 -4.26
C THR A 119 -0.98 -27.45 -3.42
N HIS A 120 -1.10 -27.38 -2.09
CA HIS A 120 0.05 -27.41 -1.18
C HIS A 120 0.63 -28.82 -1.07
N HIS A 121 1.93 -28.91 -0.82
CA HIS A 121 2.58 -30.17 -0.50
C HIS A 121 1.96 -30.79 0.77
N PRO A 122 1.71 -32.12 0.82
CA PRO A 122 1.04 -32.75 1.96
C PRO A 122 1.67 -32.46 3.34
N CYS A 123 2.99 -32.24 3.38
CA CYS A 123 3.71 -31.96 4.63
C CYS A 123 3.46 -30.56 5.23
N VAL A 124 2.81 -29.64 4.51
CA VAL A 124 2.49 -28.29 5.01
C VAL A 124 0.98 -28.04 5.13
N ARG A 125 0.14 -29.08 5.04
CA ARG A 125 -1.33 -28.94 5.08
C ARG A 125 -1.88 -28.29 6.35
N ALA A 126 -1.19 -28.45 7.48
CA ALA A 126 -1.58 -27.86 8.75
C ALA A 126 -0.86 -26.53 9.04
N ALA A 127 0.07 -26.12 8.18
CA ALA A 127 0.84 -24.89 8.36
C ALA A 127 0.03 -23.69 7.86
N VAL A 128 0.25 -22.53 8.50
CA VAL A 128 -0.31 -21.26 8.06
C VAL A 128 0.40 -20.81 6.78
N ASP A 129 -0.38 -20.57 5.72
CA ASP A 129 0.08 -20.23 4.37
C ASP A 129 0.30 -18.73 4.14
N SER A 130 0.13 -17.92 5.19
CA SER A 130 0.29 -16.47 5.14
C SER A 130 1.69 -16.07 4.68
N THR A 131 1.73 -15.14 3.73
CA THR A 131 2.93 -14.48 3.23
C THR A 131 3.25 -13.18 3.97
N ALA A 132 2.30 -12.62 4.73
CA ALA A 132 2.41 -11.33 5.39
C ALA A 132 2.88 -10.18 4.46
N ASN A 133 2.49 -10.21 3.18
CA ASN A 133 3.05 -9.35 2.13
C ASN A 133 2.22 -8.09 1.80
N THR A 134 1.08 -7.88 2.48
CA THR A 134 0.10 -6.85 2.10
C THR A 134 0.32 -5.53 2.83
N ASN A 135 0.46 -5.54 4.16
CA ASN A 135 0.64 -4.31 4.94
C ASN A 135 1.55 -4.55 6.16
N SER A 136 2.20 -3.49 6.64
CA SER A 136 2.97 -3.46 7.87
C SER A 136 2.53 -2.28 8.74
N SER A 137 1.88 -2.55 9.88
CA SER A 137 1.40 -1.52 10.79
C SER A 137 1.96 -1.71 12.21
N LEU A 138 2.19 -0.61 12.92
CA LEU A 138 2.58 -0.65 14.32
C LEU A 138 1.39 -0.25 15.19
N ARG A 139 0.95 -1.19 16.04
CA ARG A 139 -0.07 -0.93 17.07
C ARG A 139 0.57 -0.96 18.45
N ILE A 140 0.25 0.02 19.30
CA ILE A 140 0.72 0.09 20.69
C ILE A 140 -0.48 0.11 21.63
N GLY A 141 -0.62 -0.91 22.48
CA GLY A 141 -1.65 -1.00 23.52
C GLY A 141 -2.81 -1.95 23.16
N PRO A 142 -3.68 -2.25 24.15
CA PRO A 142 -4.85 -3.09 23.94
C PRO A 142 -5.77 -2.43 22.91
N GLY A 143 -6.07 -3.22 21.89
CA GLY A 143 -6.75 -2.76 20.73
C GLY A 143 -8.20 -2.42 20.97
N HIS A 144 -8.51 -1.16 21.25
CA HIS A 144 -9.85 -0.67 21.04
C HIS A 144 -9.95 -0.36 19.55
N LEU A 145 -10.53 -1.29 18.78
CA LEU A 145 -11.23 -0.86 17.57
C LEU A 145 -12.23 0.20 18.05
N GLY A 146 -12.30 1.34 17.38
CA GLY A 146 -13.35 2.32 17.65
C GLY A 146 -14.68 1.67 17.36
N HIS A 147 -15.24 0.95 18.33
CA HIS A 147 -16.61 0.53 18.26
C HIS A 147 -17.44 1.81 18.18
N ARG A 148 -18.43 1.83 17.29
CA ARG A 148 -19.49 2.84 17.38
C ARG A 148 -19.95 2.87 18.83
N ARG A 149 -20.11 4.08 19.39
CA ARG A 149 -20.60 4.24 20.75
C ARG A 149 -21.93 3.47 20.86
N PRO A 150 -22.11 2.60 21.87
CA PRO A 150 -23.36 1.88 22.05
C PRO A 150 -24.56 2.83 21.97
N GLY A 151 -25.57 2.50 21.15
CA GLY A 151 -26.77 3.31 20.97
C GLY A 151 -26.69 4.47 19.97
N SER A 152 -25.53 4.76 19.37
CA SER A 152 -25.38 5.93 18.46
C SER A 152 -26.29 5.87 17.21
N VAL A 153 -26.70 4.67 16.81
CA VAL A 153 -27.57 4.44 15.65
C VAL A 153 -29.03 4.19 15.99
N ALA A 154 -29.35 3.99 17.28
CA ALA A 154 -30.72 3.72 17.73
C ALA A 154 -31.66 4.89 17.41
N GLN A 155 -31.13 6.12 17.47
CA GLN A 155 -31.83 7.34 17.05
C GLN A 155 -32.23 7.36 15.56
N TYR A 156 -31.62 6.51 14.73
CA TYR A 156 -31.96 6.32 13.32
C TYR A 156 -32.77 5.02 13.09
N GLY A 157 -33.34 4.45 14.16
CA GLY A 157 -34.19 3.28 14.11
C GLY A 157 -33.46 1.94 13.98
N TRP A 158 -32.18 1.87 14.34
CA TRP A 158 -31.41 0.62 14.29
C TRP A 158 -31.61 -0.20 15.57
N ALA A 159 -31.89 -1.49 15.41
CA ALA A 159 -31.84 -2.47 16.49
C ALA A 159 -30.39 -2.90 16.81
N ASN A 160 -30.15 -3.36 18.04
CA ASN A 160 -28.84 -3.88 18.42
C ASN A 160 -28.48 -5.11 17.58
N GLY A 161 -27.31 -5.09 16.93
CA GLY A 161 -26.85 -6.15 16.02
C GLY A 161 -27.47 -6.12 14.62
N GLU A 162 -28.31 -5.13 14.30
CA GLU A 162 -28.83 -4.94 12.96
C GLU A 162 -27.71 -4.57 11.97
N HIS A 163 -27.81 -5.08 10.75
CA HIS A 163 -27.04 -4.61 9.60
C HIS A 163 -27.99 -4.13 8.50
N ARG A 164 -27.58 -3.10 7.76
CA ARG A 164 -28.32 -2.61 6.58
C ARG A 164 -27.45 -2.69 5.34
N VAL A 165 -28.05 -3.11 4.23
CA VAL A 165 -27.40 -3.24 2.94
C VAL A 165 -27.95 -2.15 2.02
N TYR A 166 -27.05 -1.43 1.38
CA TYR A 166 -27.37 -0.40 0.39
C TYR A 166 -26.88 -0.87 -0.98
N SER A 167 -27.63 -0.55 -2.02
CA SER A 167 -27.35 -1.00 -3.39
C SER A 167 -27.01 0.18 -4.30
N TRP A 168 -26.07 -0.04 -5.22
CA TRP A 168 -25.76 0.88 -6.31
C TRP A 168 -25.43 0.09 -7.58
N LYS A 169 -25.20 0.80 -8.69
CA LYS A 169 -24.74 0.24 -9.97
C LYS A 169 -23.47 -0.62 -9.76
N ASN A 170 -23.25 -1.59 -10.63
CA ASN A 170 -22.05 -2.43 -10.55
C ASN A 170 -20.78 -1.59 -10.77
N CYS A 171 -19.82 -1.70 -9.86
CA CYS A 171 -18.48 -1.15 -9.96
C CYS A 171 -17.58 -1.87 -8.94
N MET A 172 -16.31 -1.50 -8.93
CA MET A 172 -15.29 -2.02 -8.03
C MET A 172 -14.67 -0.88 -7.22
N PRO A 173 -15.16 -0.63 -5.99
CA PRO A 173 -14.39 0.11 -4.99
C PRO A 173 -13.15 -0.69 -4.62
N ILE A 174 -11.97 -0.07 -4.62
CA ILE A 174 -10.70 -0.76 -4.27
C ILE A 174 -10.24 -0.32 -2.88
N HIS A 175 -9.50 0.78 -2.77
CA HIS A 175 -9.03 1.30 -1.49
C HIS A 175 -9.86 2.46 -1.00
N THR A 176 -10.02 2.54 0.32
CA THR A 176 -10.76 3.60 1.02
C THR A 176 -9.78 4.56 1.68
N ALA A 177 -9.96 5.87 1.46
CA ALA A 177 -9.13 6.89 2.11
C ALA A 177 -9.53 7.05 3.59
N SER A 178 -10.82 7.26 3.83
CA SER A 178 -11.44 7.36 5.16
C SER A 178 -12.96 7.25 5.04
N ALA A 179 -13.63 7.10 6.18
CA ALA A 179 -15.08 7.17 6.29
C ALA A 179 -15.48 7.80 7.61
N TRP A 180 -16.50 8.67 7.62
CA TRP A 180 -16.94 9.40 8.81
C TRP A 180 -18.46 9.51 8.86
N GLU A 181 -18.99 9.84 10.04
CA GLU A 181 -20.43 9.99 10.29
C GLU A 181 -20.74 11.42 10.73
N ILE A 182 -21.71 12.07 10.07
CA ILE A 182 -22.26 13.38 10.44
C ILE A 182 -23.77 13.33 10.22
N ASP A 183 -24.55 13.78 11.20
CA ASP A 183 -26.00 14.00 11.09
C ASP A 183 -26.80 12.82 10.48
N GLY A 184 -26.48 11.60 10.94
CA GLY A 184 -27.17 10.39 10.49
C GLY A 184 -26.78 9.93 9.10
N ARG A 185 -25.69 10.45 8.55
CA ARG A 185 -25.13 10.03 7.26
C ARG A 185 -23.72 9.51 7.45
N ILE A 186 -23.40 8.40 6.79
CA ILE A 186 -22.01 7.95 6.60
C ILE A 186 -21.52 8.48 5.27
N TYR A 187 -20.33 9.07 5.28
CA TYR A 187 -19.57 9.39 4.09
C TYR A 187 -18.37 8.45 4.03
N ALA A 188 -18.09 7.88 2.85
CA ALA A 188 -16.92 7.04 2.63
C ALA A 188 -16.26 7.43 1.31
N GLU A 189 -14.94 7.60 1.31
CA GLU A 189 -14.20 7.95 0.10
C GLU A 189 -13.36 6.77 -0.38
N SER A 190 -13.47 6.43 -1.66
CA SER A 190 -12.73 5.31 -2.23
C SER A 190 -12.38 5.53 -3.69
N SER A 191 -11.28 4.90 -4.12
CA SER A 191 -11.05 4.65 -5.54
C SER A 191 -12.19 3.77 -6.07
N ARG A 192 -12.71 4.10 -7.25
CA ARG A 192 -13.75 3.33 -7.93
C ARG A 192 -13.28 3.01 -9.35
N VAL A 193 -13.40 1.75 -9.71
CA VAL A 193 -13.12 1.27 -11.06
C VAL A 193 -14.42 0.71 -11.65
N HIS A 194 -14.73 1.08 -12.89
CA HIS A 194 -15.99 0.69 -13.54
C HIS A 194 -15.98 -0.75 -14.11
N ASP A 195 -14.86 -1.45 -13.97
CA ASP A 195 -14.66 -2.84 -14.35
C ASP A 195 -13.63 -3.48 -13.40
N ASN A 196 -13.29 -4.76 -13.59
CA ASN A 196 -12.28 -5.45 -12.78
C ASN A 196 -10.88 -4.83 -12.97
N ALA A 197 -10.27 -4.33 -11.89
CA ALA A 197 -8.91 -3.77 -11.93
C ALA A 197 -7.81 -4.85 -11.87
N PHE A 198 -8.16 -6.09 -11.52
CA PHE A 198 -7.22 -7.19 -11.31
C PHE A 198 -7.40 -8.29 -12.37
N PRO A 199 -6.76 -8.15 -13.54
CA PRO A 199 -6.90 -9.12 -14.64
C PRO A 199 -6.44 -10.54 -14.29
N PHE A 200 -5.63 -10.71 -13.24
CA PHE A 200 -5.20 -12.01 -12.71
C PHE A 200 -6.27 -12.72 -11.86
N SER A 201 -7.40 -12.06 -11.57
CA SER A 201 -8.58 -12.65 -10.93
C SER A 201 -9.79 -12.40 -11.82
N PRO A 202 -9.86 -13.05 -13.00
CA PRO A 202 -10.95 -12.82 -13.94
C PRO A 202 -12.28 -13.37 -13.39
N PRO A 203 -13.43 -12.81 -13.84
CA PRO A 203 -14.74 -13.40 -13.62
C PRO A 203 -14.85 -14.83 -14.18
N GLU A 204 -15.85 -15.59 -13.72
CA GLU A 204 -16.07 -16.99 -14.13
C GLU A 204 -16.29 -17.16 -15.64
N ASP A 205 -16.85 -16.15 -16.31
CA ASP A 205 -17.04 -16.11 -17.76
C ASP A 205 -15.74 -15.86 -18.55
N GLY A 206 -14.62 -15.66 -17.86
CA GLY A 206 -13.31 -15.40 -18.44
C GLY A 206 -13.17 -14.03 -19.09
N ARG A 207 -14.15 -13.12 -18.90
CA ARG A 207 -14.13 -11.79 -19.50
C ARG A 207 -12.97 -10.97 -18.94
N MET A 208 -12.11 -10.47 -19.83
CA MET A 208 -11.06 -9.54 -19.45
C MET A 208 -11.62 -8.12 -19.26
N PRO A 209 -10.98 -7.31 -18.39
CA PRO A 209 -11.36 -5.91 -18.21
C PRO A 209 -11.28 -5.14 -19.53
N SER A 210 -12.19 -4.19 -19.72
CA SER A 210 -12.14 -3.30 -20.89
C SER A 210 -10.84 -2.48 -20.90
N PRO A 211 -10.18 -2.28 -22.06
CA PRO A 211 -9.08 -1.32 -22.19
C PRO A 211 -9.50 0.13 -21.91
N LYS A 212 -10.81 0.42 -21.97
CA LYS A 212 -11.40 1.73 -21.68
C LYS A 212 -11.95 1.82 -20.25
N THR A 213 -11.57 0.88 -19.38
CA THR A 213 -12.00 0.88 -17.98
C THR A 213 -11.64 2.21 -17.35
N LYS A 214 -12.66 2.93 -16.87
CA LYS A 214 -12.49 4.18 -16.15
C LYS A 214 -12.23 3.89 -14.68
N ALA A 215 -11.36 4.70 -14.10
CA ALA A 215 -11.16 4.77 -12.66
C ALA A 215 -11.22 6.22 -12.22
N ASP A 216 -11.85 6.46 -11.09
CA ASP A 216 -12.00 7.76 -10.45
C ASP A 216 -11.94 7.62 -8.93
N PHE A 217 -11.91 8.75 -8.23
CA PHE A 217 -12.01 8.79 -6.77
C PHE A 217 -13.31 9.48 -6.36
N VAL A 218 -14.11 8.80 -5.54
CA VAL A 218 -15.49 9.21 -5.25
C VAL A 218 -15.82 9.17 -3.77
N ARG A 219 -16.79 9.99 -3.37
CA ARG A 219 -17.41 9.99 -2.04
C ARG A 219 -18.82 9.40 -2.11
N TRP A 220 -19.00 8.29 -1.43
CA TRP A 220 -20.28 7.63 -1.18
C TRP A 220 -21.00 8.28 -0.01
N GLU A 221 -22.33 8.29 -0.07
CA GLU A 221 -23.19 8.75 1.00
C GLU A 221 -24.23 7.68 1.35
N PHE A 222 -24.37 7.39 2.64
CA PHE A 222 -25.34 6.44 3.17
C PHE A 222 -26.19 7.11 4.25
N ASP A 223 -27.49 7.25 4.00
CA ASP A 223 -28.46 7.76 4.97
C ASP A 223 -28.87 6.64 5.95
N LEU A 224 -28.49 6.78 7.22
CA LEU A 224 -28.74 5.80 8.27
C LEU A 224 -30.21 5.71 8.68
N SER A 225 -31.07 6.63 8.26
CA SER A 225 -32.52 6.52 8.48
C SER A 225 -33.18 5.55 7.49
N ARG A 226 -32.50 5.21 6.40
CA ARG A 226 -33.07 4.39 5.32
C ARG A 226 -32.92 2.90 5.61
N PRO A 227 -33.92 2.07 5.24
CA PRO A 227 -33.90 0.63 5.50
C PRO A 227 -32.90 -0.09 4.58
N THR A 228 -32.61 -1.35 4.92
CA THR A 228 -31.91 -2.28 4.01
C THR A 228 -32.61 -2.37 2.65
N GLY A 229 -31.84 -2.56 1.57
CA GLY A 229 -32.34 -2.58 0.19
C GLY A 229 -32.48 -1.20 -0.45
N THR A 230 -32.14 -0.12 0.25
CA THR A 230 -32.16 1.23 -0.32
C THR A 230 -31.14 1.37 -1.44
N ILE A 231 -31.58 1.87 -2.60
CA ILE A 231 -30.70 2.26 -3.71
C ILE A 231 -30.17 3.66 -3.42
N ILE A 232 -28.85 3.81 -3.34
CA ILE A 232 -28.20 5.11 -3.08
C ILE A 232 -28.04 5.92 -4.36
N SER A 233 -27.92 7.24 -4.22
CA SER A 233 -27.61 8.15 -5.32
C SER A 233 -26.22 7.90 -5.89
N ASP A 234 -25.96 8.45 -7.08
CA ASP A 234 -24.60 8.44 -7.65
C ASP A 234 -23.63 9.16 -6.68
N PRO A 235 -22.45 8.58 -6.40
CA PRO A 235 -21.50 9.18 -5.47
C PRO A 235 -20.93 10.47 -6.08
N VAL A 236 -20.49 11.38 -5.21
CA VAL A 236 -19.82 12.62 -5.63
C VAL A 236 -18.45 12.26 -6.17
N VAL A 237 -18.16 12.65 -7.41
CA VAL A 237 -16.82 12.50 -7.98
C VAL A 237 -15.92 13.57 -7.37
N ILE A 238 -14.93 13.14 -6.60
CA ILE A 238 -13.94 14.01 -5.95
C ILE A 238 -12.80 14.28 -6.92
N LEU A 239 -12.36 13.23 -7.65
CA LEU A 239 -11.32 13.34 -8.65
C LEU A 239 -11.68 12.48 -9.88
N ASP A 240 -11.96 13.13 -11.01
CA ASP A 240 -12.31 12.47 -12.29
C ASP A 240 -11.05 12.15 -13.11
N LEU A 241 -10.16 11.33 -12.56
CA LEU A 241 -9.00 10.79 -13.26
C LEU A 241 -8.55 9.46 -12.65
N PRO A 242 -7.85 8.59 -13.42
CA PRO A 242 -7.35 7.33 -12.90
C PRO A 242 -6.42 7.54 -11.70
N SER A 243 -6.86 7.06 -10.54
CA SER A 243 -6.18 7.30 -9.28
C SER A 243 -6.37 6.15 -8.29
N GLU A 244 -5.37 5.88 -7.47
CA GLU A 244 -5.37 4.79 -6.49
C GLU A 244 -4.44 5.10 -5.31
N PHE A 245 -4.37 4.19 -4.33
CA PHE A 245 -3.64 4.31 -3.08
C PHE A 245 -3.95 5.62 -2.34
N PRO A 246 -5.23 5.88 -2.01
CA PRO A 246 -5.61 7.10 -1.35
C PRO A 246 -5.22 7.07 0.12
N ARG A 247 -4.69 8.20 0.59
CA ARG A 247 -4.17 8.42 1.94
C ARG A 247 -4.62 9.80 2.41
N ILE A 248 -4.74 9.95 3.72
CA ILE A 248 -5.08 11.22 4.36
C ILE A 248 -4.06 11.50 5.47
N ASP A 249 -4.18 12.64 6.12
CA ASP A 249 -3.57 12.82 7.44
C ASP A 249 -4.21 11.83 8.43
N GLU A 250 -3.48 10.78 8.80
CA GLU A 250 -4.04 9.68 9.58
C GLU A 250 -4.51 10.08 10.98
N ARG A 251 -4.15 11.26 11.48
CA ARG A 251 -4.68 11.83 12.73
C ARG A 251 -6.18 12.15 12.63
N PHE A 252 -6.69 12.28 11.41
CA PHE A 252 -8.09 12.55 11.07
C PHE A 252 -8.81 11.31 10.54
N LEU A 253 -8.21 10.11 10.64
CA LEU A 253 -8.91 8.86 10.34
C LEU A 253 -10.22 8.80 11.12
N THR A 254 -11.27 8.36 10.41
CA THR A 254 -12.65 8.27 10.90
C THR A 254 -13.33 9.60 11.27
N THR A 255 -12.72 10.72 10.93
CA THR A 255 -13.29 12.07 11.06
C THR A 255 -13.37 12.76 9.70
N LYS A 256 -14.19 13.82 9.62
CA LYS A 256 -14.24 14.66 8.42
C LYS A 256 -12.89 15.34 8.25
N HIS A 257 -12.36 15.28 7.04
CA HIS A 257 -11.06 15.79 6.65
C HIS A 257 -11.21 16.57 5.34
N GLU A 258 -10.30 17.50 5.11
CA GLU A 258 -10.22 18.29 3.90
C GLU A 258 -9.28 17.67 2.87
N TRP A 259 -8.13 17.16 3.28
CA TRP A 259 -7.06 16.83 2.33
C TRP A 259 -6.95 15.32 2.07
N VAL A 260 -6.87 14.96 0.79
CA VAL A 260 -6.57 13.59 0.34
C VAL A 260 -5.36 13.60 -0.59
N PHE A 261 -4.52 12.57 -0.45
CA PHE A 261 -3.34 12.31 -1.25
C PHE A 261 -3.49 10.97 -1.94
N LEU A 262 -3.27 10.90 -3.25
CA LEU A 262 -3.43 9.66 -3.99
C LEU A 262 -2.54 9.64 -5.22
N ASN A 263 -2.06 8.45 -5.58
CA ASN A 263 -1.31 8.27 -6.81
C ASN A 263 -2.25 8.47 -8.00
N VAL A 264 -1.72 9.06 -9.07
CA VAL A 264 -2.53 9.45 -10.23
C VAL A 264 -1.78 9.20 -11.53
N PHE A 265 -2.57 9.10 -12.61
CA PHE A 265 -2.09 9.29 -13.97
C PHE A 265 -2.19 10.78 -14.29
N ILE A 266 -1.06 11.43 -14.51
CA ILE A 266 -1.05 12.82 -14.97
C ILE A 266 -1.56 12.84 -16.42
N PRO A 267 -2.75 13.43 -16.70
CA PRO A 267 -3.47 13.22 -17.97
C PRO A 267 -2.70 13.63 -19.21
N GLU A 268 -1.98 14.74 -19.16
CA GLU A 268 -1.17 15.25 -20.29
C GLU A 268 -0.01 14.31 -20.67
N ASN A 269 0.38 13.43 -19.75
CA ASN A 269 1.51 12.51 -19.88
C ASN A 269 1.07 11.03 -19.90
N SER A 270 -0.23 10.77 -20.09
CA SER A 270 -0.81 9.43 -20.11
C SER A 270 -1.35 9.11 -21.51
N ASP A 271 -0.97 7.95 -22.04
CA ASP A 271 -1.52 7.41 -23.29
C ASP A 271 -2.81 6.58 -23.07
N GLY A 272 -3.25 6.42 -21.82
CA GLY A 272 -4.44 5.66 -21.44
C GLY A 272 -4.36 4.16 -21.70
N SER A 273 -3.19 3.62 -22.07
CA SER A 273 -3.03 2.21 -22.46
C SER A 273 -2.79 1.25 -21.28
N LYS A 274 -2.37 1.78 -20.14
CA LYS A 274 -1.92 1.00 -18.98
C LYS A 274 -3.06 0.79 -17.99
N ASN A 275 -3.07 -0.39 -17.35
CA ASN A 275 -3.90 -0.63 -16.18
C ASN A 275 -3.53 0.36 -15.05
N ILE A 276 -4.50 0.69 -14.19
CA ILE A 276 -4.36 1.64 -13.08
C ILE A 276 -3.08 1.42 -12.25
N PHE A 277 -2.64 0.21 -11.95
CA PHE A 277 -1.44 -0.01 -11.13
C PHE A 277 -0.10 0.16 -11.87
N GLN A 278 -0.14 0.21 -13.20
CA GLN A 278 1.06 0.21 -14.05
C GLN A 278 1.39 1.57 -14.67
N GLY A 279 0.55 2.59 -14.43
CA GLY A 279 0.75 3.92 -15.00
C GLY A 279 0.62 5.09 -14.02
N LEU A 280 0.59 4.81 -12.72
CA LEU A 280 0.68 5.83 -11.67
C LEU A 280 2.03 6.55 -11.77
N ASN A 281 2.07 7.69 -12.44
CA ASN A 281 3.29 8.46 -12.73
C ASN A 281 3.37 9.77 -11.93
N GLY A 282 2.41 10.01 -11.04
CA GLY A 282 2.39 11.18 -10.18
C GLY A 282 1.59 10.98 -8.90
N LEU A 283 1.42 12.09 -8.20
CA LEU A 283 0.69 12.20 -6.94
C LEU A 283 -0.19 13.46 -7.01
N ALA A 284 -1.43 13.35 -6.52
CA ALA A 284 -2.34 14.48 -6.34
C ALA A 284 -2.52 14.79 -4.86
N MET A 285 -2.63 16.09 -4.54
CA MET A 285 -3.14 16.62 -3.28
C MET A 285 -4.42 17.39 -3.59
N HIS A 286 -5.55 16.88 -3.11
CA HIS A 286 -6.87 17.44 -3.38
C HIS A 286 -7.52 17.96 -2.10
N SER A 287 -8.11 19.16 -2.14
CA SER A 287 -8.97 19.68 -1.07
C SER A 287 -10.44 19.38 -1.36
N ASN A 288 -11.03 18.57 -0.48
CA ASN A 288 -12.46 18.31 -0.43
C ASN A 288 -13.31 19.55 -0.08
N TYR A 289 -12.69 20.65 0.36
CA TYR A 289 -13.36 21.89 0.72
C TYR A 289 -13.37 22.89 -0.46
N THR A 290 -12.20 23.14 -1.06
CA THR A 290 -12.08 24.12 -2.15
C THR A 290 -12.23 23.51 -3.55
N GLY A 291 -12.05 22.20 -3.70
CA GLY A 291 -11.96 21.51 -4.99
C GLY A 291 -10.60 21.66 -5.69
N GLU A 292 -9.66 22.41 -5.09
CA GLU A 292 -8.32 22.60 -5.66
C GLU A 292 -7.53 21.29 -5.65
N THR A 293 -6.85 21.01 -6.76
CA THR A 293 -5.93 19.87 -6.87
C THR A 293 -4.56 20.33 -7.33
N ARG A 294 -3.51 19.94 -6.60
CA ARG A 294 -2.10 20.16 -6.97
C ARG A 294 -1.45 18.82 -7.29
N TYR A 295 -0.52 18.84 -8.23
CA TYR A 295 0.09 17.62 -8.75
C TYR A 295 1.62 17.64 -8.61
N PHE A 296 2.17 16.48 -8.26
CA PHE A 296 3.58 16.16 -8.41
C PHE A 296 3.74 15.13 -9.53
N TYR A 297 4.63 15.42 -10.49
CA TYR A 297 4.90 14.54 -11.62
C TYR A 297 6.30 13.92 -11.49
N ALA A 298 6.38 12.59 -11.55
CA ALA A 298 7.62 11.86 -11.36
C ALA A 298 8.41 11.61 -12.68
N GLY A 299 7.82 11.87 -13.84
CA GLY A 299 8.41 11.60 -15.17
C GLY A 299 7.79 10.39 -15.88
N ASP A 300 7.90 10.35 -17.22
CA ASP A 300 7.25 9.32 -18.06
C ASP A 300 7.81 7.90 -17.87
N LYS A 301 9.06 7.83 -17.43
CA LYS A 301 9.77 6.57 -17.14
C LYS A 301 9.79 6.26 -15.64
N ALA A 302 8.81 6.81 -14.90
CA ALA A 302 8.68 6.61 -13.48
C ALA A 302 7.34 5.98 -13.11
N LEU A 303 7.32 5.21 -12.01
CA LEU A 303 6.08 4.80 -11.34
C LEU A 303 6.13 5.16 -9.87
N CYS A 304 5.05 5.75 -9.38
CA CYS A 304 4.89 6.13 -7.99
C CYS A 304 4.22 5.00 -7.23
N GLN A 305 4.79 4.64 -6.09
CA GLN A 305 4.21 3.73 -5.12
C GLN A 305 3.30 4.47 -4.13
N GLU A 306 2.58 3.72 -3.28
CA GLU A 306 1.68 4.29 -2.27
C GLU A 306 2.37 5.41 -1.45
N PRO A 307 1.72 6.58 -1.30
CA PRO A 307 2.24 7.67 -0.49
C PRO A 307 2.03 7.45 1.01
N ILE A 308 2.75 8.23 1.81
CA ILE A 308 2.53 8.32 3.26
C ILE A 308 2.66 9.78 3.72
N PHE A 309 1.70 10.23 4.52
CA PHE A 309 1.74 11.55 5.13
C PHE A 309 2.59 11.54 6.41
N VAL A 310 3.39 12.59 6.60
CA VAL A 310 4.24 12.84 7.77
C VAL A 310 3.89 14.21 8.35
N PRO A 311 3.37 14.30 9.59
CA PRO A 311 2.95 15.57 10.16
C PRO A 311 4.15 16.43 10.58
N ARG A 312 4.05 17.75 10.34
CA ARG A 312 4.95 18.79 10.87
C ARG A 312 4.36 19.44 12.12
N SER A 313 3.08 19.79 12.07
CA SER A 313 2.34 20.44 13.16
C SER A 313 0.97 19.79 13.34
N GLU A 314 0.21 20.21 14.36
CA GLU A 314 -1.15 19.72 14.63
C GLU A 314 -2.19 20.10 13.57
N ALA A 315 -1.89 21.07 12.70
CA ALA A 315 -2.77 21.43 11.60
C ALA A 315 -2.90 20.26 10.60
N GLU A 316 -4.12 20.02 10.11
CA GLU A 316 -4.39 18.99 9.11
C GLU A 316 -3.51 19.21 7.87
N ALA A 317 -2.88 18.13 7.41
CA ALA A 317 -2.06 18.12 6.19
C ALA A 317 -0.87 19.10 6.18
N ASP A 318 -0.54 19.78 7.28
CA ASP A 318 0.72 20.51 7.41
C ASP A 318 1.86 19.53 7.70
N GLY A 319 2.68 19.28 6.68
CA GLY A 319 3.66 18.22 6.75
C GLY A 319 4.34 17.94 5.42
N TRP A 320 4.62 16.66 5.22
CA TRP A 320 5.21 16.13 4.01
C TRP A 320 4.47 14.90 3.55
N VAL A 321 4.52 14.64 2.26
CA VAL A 321 4.16 13.34 1.69
C VAL A 321 5.43 12.68 1.17
N MET A 322 5.62 11.41 1.52
CA MET A 322 6.72 10.60 1.04
C MET A 322 6.21 9.44 0.20
N MET A 323 6.94 9.07 -0.84
CA MET A 323 6.63 7.87 -1.62
C MET A 323 7.88 7.33 -2.30
N LEU A 324 7.89 6.02 -2.60
CA LEU A 324 8.89 5.47 -3.51
C LEU A 324 8.51 5.80 -4.95
N ILE A 325 9.53 6.07 -5.76
CA ILE A 325 9.45 6.23 -7.20
C ILE A 325 10.35 5.16 -7.82
N GLU A 326 9.77 4.29 -8.63
CA GLU A 326 10.52 3.40 -9.52
C GLU A 326 11.08 4.21 -10.70
N ARG A 327 12.40 4.21 -10.85
CA ARG A 327 13.13 4.87 -11.94
C ARG A 327 13.51 3.82 -12.98
N LYS A 328 12.67 3.64 -14.01
CA LYS A 328 12.80 2.52 -14.95
C LYS A 328 14.06 2.61 -15.81
N ALA A 329 14.48 3.81 -16.19
CA ALA A 329 15.67 3.99 -17.03
C ALA A 329 16.97 3.71 -16.26
N GLU A 330 17.00 4.06 -14.97
CA GLU A 330 18.15 3.91 -14.09
C GLU A 330 18.18 2.57 -13.34
N ASN A 331 17.12 1.76 -13.48
CA ASN A 331 16.92 0.50 -12.77
C ASN A 331 17.15 0.64 -11.25
N ARG A 332 16.54 1.67 -10.65
CA ARG A 332 16.57 1.91 -9.21
C ARG A 332 15.25 2.42 -8.68
N CYS A 333 15.14 2.53 -7.36
CA CYS A 333 14.09 3.29 -6.71
C CYS A 333 14.65 4.54 -6.03
N ASP A 334 13.84 5.58 -5.95
CA ASP A 334 14.10 6.76 -5.14
C ASP A 334 12.97 6.93 -4.11
N ILE A 335 13.19 7.65 -3.00
CA ILE A 335 12.12 8.20 -2.16
C ILE A 335 12.02 9.68 -2.44
N ALA A 336 10.85 10.15 -2.88
CA ALA A 336 10.55 11.58 -2.94
C ALA A 336 9.91 12.03 -1.64
N ILE A 337 10.38 13.18 -1.15
CA ILE A 337 9.80 13.88 0.00
C ILE A 337 9.28 15.22 -0.50
N ILE A 338 7.97 15.43 -0.40
CA ILE A 338 7.26 16.58 -0.95
C ILE A 338 6.66 17.38 0.21
N ASP A 339 6.91 18.68 0.25
CA ASP A 339 6.32 19.58 1.25
C ASP A 339 4.89 19.94 0.83
N THR A 340 3.89 19.77 1.70
CA THR A 340 2.49 20.04 1.34
C THR A 340 2.21 21.51 1.06
N ARG A 341 3.10 22.43 1.46
CA ARG A 341 3.02 23.86 1.14
C ARG A 341 3.51 24.17 -0.28
N ASN A 342 4.35 23.31 -0.85
CA ASN A 342 4.86 23.43 -2.22
C ASN A 342 4.88 22.05 -2.90
N PHE A 343 3.70 21.61 -3.33
CA PHE A 343 3.46 20.21 -3.69
C PHE A 343 4.05 19.79 -5.05
N GLU A 344 4.44 20.73 -5.91
CA GLU A 344 4.86 20.44 -7.29
C GLU A 344 6.30 19.90 -7.38
N LYS A 345 7.10 20.04 -6.32
CA LYS A 345 8.52 19.71 -6.33
C LYS A 345 8.94 19.01 -5.04
N PRO A 346 9.90 18.08 -5.10
CA PRO A 346 10.41 17.43 -3.91
C PRO A 346 11.39 18.38 -3.19
N VAL A 347 11.35 18.39 -1.87
CA VAL A 347 12.39 19.05 -1.05
C VAL A 347 13.63 18.16 -0.92
N ALA A 348 13.45 16.85 -1.04
CA ALA A 348 14.53 15.88 -1.06
C ALA A 348 14.18 14.64 -1.89
N ILE A 349 15.21 14.05 -2.49
CA ILE A 349 15.19 12.76 -3.18
C ILE A 349 16.24 11.86 -2.54
N VAL A 350 15.81 10.75 -1.95
CA VAL A 350 16.70 9.71 -1.39
C VAL A 350 16.90 8.64 -2.45
N GLN A 351 18.13 8.40 -2.88
CA GLN A 351 18.40 7.42 -3.94
C GLN A 351 18.73 6.05 -3.35
N LEU A 352 18.01 5.00 -3.77
CA LEU A 352 18.42 3.63 -3.52
C LEU A 352 19.41 3.20 -4.61
N PRO A 353 20.45 2.41 -4.28
CA PRO A 353 21.43 1.97 -5.27
C PRO A 353 20.93 0.81 -6.16
N PHE A 354 19.68 0.37 -5.97
CA PHE A 354 19.07 -0.74 -6.70
C PHE A 354 17.56 -0.56 -6.82
N HIS A 355 16.97 -1.35 -7.71
CA HIS A 355 15.53 -1.49 -7.84
C HIS A 355 14.98 -2.40 -6.75
N VAL A 356 13.82 -2.03 -6.20
CA VAL A 356 12.99 -2.92 -5.35
C VAL A 356 11.60 -3.03 -5.96
N LYS A 357 10.99 -4.21 -5.82
CA LYS A 357 9.61 -4.44 -6.28
C LYS A 357 8.63 -3.45 -5.65
N ALA A 358 7.54 -3.19 -6.35
CA ALA A 358 6.48 -2.30 -5.91
C ALA A 358 5.93 -2.75 -4.55
N GLN A 359 5.74 -1.79 -3.65
CA GLN A 359 5.06 -2.07 -2.39
C GLN A 359 3.57 -2.33 -2.63
N ILE A 360 2.96 -3.04 -1.68
CA ILE A 360 1.49 -3.05 -1.56
C ILE A 360 1.08 -1.86 -0.68
N HIS A 361 1.45 -1.89 0.60
CA HIS A 361 1.22 -0.77 1.51
C HIS A 361 2.44 -0.40 2.39
N GLY A 362 2.39 0.82 2.96
CA GLY A 362 3.36 1.33 3.90
C GLY A 362 2.81 2.30 4.95
N ASN A 363 3.53 2.42 6.06
CA ASN A 363 3.13 3.25 7.21
C ASN A 363 4.31 4.00 7.81
N TRP A 364 4.04 5.21 8.31
CA TRP A 364 4.98 6.02 9.05
C TRP A 364 4.86 5.79 10.55
N VAL A 365 6.00 5.68 11.23
CA VAL A 365 6.06 5.64 12.69
C VAL A 365 6.95 6.77 13.20
N PRO A 366 6.40 7.76 13.92
CA PRO A 366 7.20 8.84 14.50
C PRO A 366 8.30 8.34 15.44
N GLY A 367 9.46 8.98 15.43
CA GLY A 367 10.59 8.60 16.28
C GLY A 367 10.29 8.68 17.78
N SER A 368 9.39 9.60 18.16
CA SER A 368 8.88 9.75 19.54
C SER A 368 8.19 8.47 20.05
N VAL A 369 7.50 7.74 19.17
CA VAL A 369 6.84 6.46 19.47
C VAL A 369 7.87 5.35 19.69
N LEU A 370 8.88 5.26 18.83
CA LEU A 370 9.94 4.25 18.90
C LEU A 370 10.84 4.44 20.14
N ASN A 371 11.12 5.69 20.53
CA ASN A 371 11.97 6.02 21.67
C ASN A 371 11.29 5.73 23.02
N LYS A 372 9.97 5.92 23.14
CA LYS A 372 9.19 5.53 24.33
C LYS A 372 9.32 4.03 24.64
N LYS A 373 9.40 3.18 23.60
CA LYS A 373 9.57 1.72 23.74
C LYS A 373 10.94 1.34 24.32
N LYS A 374 12.04 2.00 23.88
CA LYS A 374 13.38 1.76 24.46
C LYS A 374 13.41 2.07 25.96
N LYS A 375 12.82 3.21 26.38
CA LYS A 375 12.75 3.58 27.80
C LYS A 375 11.91 2.60 28.63
N LYS A 376 10.74 2.15 28.11
CA LYS A 376 9.87 1.19 28.82
C LYS A 376 10.48 -0.21 28.92
N ALA A 377 11.25 -0.64 27.91
CA ALA A 377 12.01 -1.90 27.95
C ALA A 377 13.19 -1.85 28.94
N LEU A 378 13.79 -0.67 29.14
CA LEU A 378 14.87 -0.46 30.11
C LEU A 378 14.38 -0.26 31.56
N SER A 379 13.14 0.20 31.77
CA SER A 379 12.57 0.46 33.11
C SER A 379 11.81 -0.71 33.73
N GLY A 380 11.55 -1.80 32.99
CA GLY A 380 10.96 -3.03 33.52
C GLY A 380 12.07 -4.02 33.88
N SER A 381 12.39 -4.16 35.17
CA SER A 381 13.50 -4.98 35.67
C SER A 381 13.45 -6.45 35.20
N MET A 382 14.56 -6.90 34.61
CA MET A 382 15.35 -8.05 35.08
C MET A 382 14.62 -9.35 35.52
N LYS A 383 13.55 -9.77 34.82
CA LYS A 383 13.06 -11.16 34.80
C LYS A 383 12.22 -11.36 33.53
N GLY A 384 12.84 -11.93 32.49
CA GLY A 384 12.15 -12.35 31.26
C GLY A 384 12.38 -11.46 30.04
N LEU A 385 13.64 -11.23 29.64
CA LEU A 385 13.91 -10.78 28.26
C LEU A 385 15.26 -11.32 27.77
N MET A 386 15.30 -12.64 27.59
CA MET A 386 16.27 -13.31 26.72
C MET A 386 15.48 -14.05 25.62
N LEU A 387 14.65 -13.32 24.89
CA LEU A 387 13.95 -13.79 23.68
C LEU A 387 13.37 -12.56 22.96
N ALA A 388 14.18 -11.96 22.08
CA ALA A 388 13.78 -11.09 20.96
C ALA A 388 14.97 -10.29 20.39
N VAL A 389 16.14 -10.92 20.20
CA VAL A 389 17.14 -10.52 19.19
C VAL A 389 17.91 -11.79 18.77
N LYS A 390 17.17 -12.72 18.16
CA LYS A 390 17.61 -13.83 17.28
C LYS A 390 16.32 -14.49 16.83
N ALA A 391 16.07 -14.47 15.52
CA ALA A 391 14.82 -14.83 14.85
C ALA A 391 13.64 -13.88 15.16
N HIS A 392 13.49 -12.86 14.31
CA HIS A 392 12.26 -12.39 13.68
C HIS A 392 12.58 -11.22 12.75
#